data_AF-A0A0D3MKL0-F1
#
_entry.id   AF-A0A0D3MKL0-F1
#
_cell.length_a   1.000
_cell.length_b   1.000
_cell.length_c   1.000
_cell.angle_alpha   90.00
_cell.angle_beta   90.00
_cell.angle_gamma   90.00
#
_symmetry.space_group_name_H-M   'P 1'
#
loop_
_entity.id
_entity.type
_entity.pdbx_description
1 polymer ?
#
loop_
_entity_poly.entity_id
_entity_poly.type
_entity_poly.pdbx_seq_one_letter_code
_entity_poly.pdbx_strand_id
1 'polypeptide(L)'
;MTKKNFVLSKESRNNKILLEKRKRTQTYQSLDYLLSFITYFDFFSFDAFKITKHSKCLAQSLGYQKVNSDFLLLPFLELDSELTSLLEDSNLTRSNIKKTLFLKNQNPPLSIGEKILNKLPRFVESYFLPKILPDPSISFSHEVNLLFEKAAENALMRFKTPIISADILFITLMEEKNSNAGKLILKYLRNPLDWYLIRYKILKRIHSQELVIRNKVVKNEHYFAYLLKTQIPEIEFNRLSENEILDLGILYFRNKLLRKVLKIDLPELIRLEVNKSIKVTNKRKYSS
;
A
#
# COMPACT_ATOMS: atom_id res chain seq x y z
N MET A 1 34.10 25.63 -49.67
CA MET A 1 33.46 25.08 -48.45
C MET A 1 34.46 25.12 -47.30
N THR A 2 34.44 26.17 -46.50
CA THR A 2 35.34 26.34 -45.35
C THR A 2 34.76 25.63 -44.13
N LYS A 3 35.47 24.59 -43.64
CA LYS A 3 35.18 23.94 -42.36
C LYS A 3 35.36 24.97 -41.23
N LYS A 4 34.27 25.52 -40.70
CA LYS A 4 34.29 26.29 -39.46
C LYS A 4 34.61 25.33 -38.30
N ASN A 5 35.87 25.33 -37.86
CA ASN A 5 36.26 24.73 -36.59
C ASN A 5 35.62 25.54 -35.45
N PHE A 6 34.54 25.01 -34.87
CA PHE A 6 33.99 25.54 -33.62
C PHE A 6 34.95 25.19 -32.47
N VAL A 7 35.92 26.06 -32.20
CA VAL A 7 36.66 26.03 -30.95
C VAL A 7 35.72 26.54 -29.86
N LEU A 8 35.02 25.61 -29.18
CA LEU A 8 34.29 25.92 -27.96
C LEU A 8 35.30 26.46 -26.94
N SER A 9 35.23 27.76 -26.64
CA SER A 9 36.12 28.39 -25.67
C SER A 9 36.05 27.63 -24.33
N LYS A 10 37.19 27.54 -23.62
CA LYS A 10 37.28 26.88 -22.31
C LYS A 10 36.23 27.42 -21.32
N GLU A 11 35.91 28.70 -21.43
CA GLU A 11 34.83 29.39 -20.67
C GLU A 11 33.43 28.86 -21.01
N SER A 12 33.12 28.60 -22.29
CA SER A 12 31.86 27.96 -22.70
C SER A 12 31.70 26.56 -22.10
N ARG A 13 32.80 25.80 -22.03
CA ARG A 13 32.81 24.47 -21.41
C ARG A 13 32.63 24.55 -19.88
N ASN A 14 33.32 25.47 -19.21
CA ASN A 14 33.20 25.67 -17.77
C ASN A 14 31.78 26.12 -17.37
N ASN A 15 31.17 27.01 -18.15
CA ASN A 15 29.78 27.43 -17.94
C ASN A 15 28.79 26.27 -18.13
N LYS A 16 28.98 25.43 -19.16
CA LYS A 16 28.16 24.21 -19.33
C LYS A 16 28.30 23.25 -18.14
N ILE A 17 29.52 23.03 -17.64
CA ILE A 17 29.77 22.20 -16.46
C ILE A 17 29.09 22.80 -15.23
N LEU A 18 29.14 24.12 -15.05
CA LEU A 18 28.52 24.80 -13.91
C LEU A 18 26.98 24.70 -13.97
N LEU A 19 26.39 24.88 -15.16
CA LEU A 19 24.95 24.69 -15.37
C LEU A 19 24.52 23.24 -15.13
N GLU A 20 25.29 22.26 -15.62
CA GLU A 20 25.08 20.83 -15.32
C GLU A 20 25.12 20.57 -13.81
N LYS A 21 26.14 21.10 -13.10
CA LYS A 21 26.25 20.97 -11.64
C LYS A 21 25.03 21.56 -10.94
N ARG A 22 24.62 22.78 -11.30
CA ARG A 22 23.42 23.42 -10.75
C ARG A 22 22.16 22.59 -10.99
N LYS A 23 21.96 22.08 -12.22
CA LYS A 23 20.83 21.21 -12.56
C LYS A 23 20.81 19.94 -11.71
N ARG A 24 21.97 19.29 -11.54
CA ARG A 24 22.09 18.10 -10.68
C ARG A 24 21.74 18.41 -9.23
N THR A 25 22.28 19.50 -8.68
CA THR A 25 21.97 19.93 -7.31
C THR A 25 20.48 20.20 -7.13
N GLN A 26 19.85 20.93 -8.06
CA GLN A 26 18.40 21.17 -8.03
C GLN A 26 17.59 19.87 -8.11
N THR A 27 18.04 18.92 -8.94
CA THR A 27 17.39 17.61 -9.06
C THR A 27 17.48 16.83 -7.74
N TYR A 28 18.66 16.80 -7.11
CA TYR A 28 18.85 16.13 -5.83
C TYR A 28 18.03 16.77 -4.72
N GLN A 29 18.02 18.10 -4.62
CA GLN A 29 17.17 18.80 -3.66
C GLN A 29 15.68 18.51 -3.87
N SER A 30 15.26 18.43 -5.13
CA SER A 30 13.88 18.07 -5.48
C SER A 30 13.55 16.63 -5.06
N LEU A 31 14.49 15.70 -5.25
CA LEU A 31 14.32 14.32 -4.82
C LEU A 31 14.31 14.21 -3.29
N ASP A 32 15.22 14.88 -2.58
CA ASP A 32 15.26 14.89 -1.11
C ASP A 32 13.95 15.44 -0.53
N TYR A 33 13.41 16.50 -1.15
CA TYR A 33 12.11 17.04 -0.80
C TYR A 33 11.00 16.00 -1.01
N LEU A 34 10.95 15.33 -2.16
CA LEU A 34 9.96 14.28 -2.42
C LEU A 34 10.08 13.09 -1.46
N LEU A 35 11.31 12.66 -1.15
CA LEU A 35 11.58 11.57 -0.22
C LEU A 35 11.07 11.88 1.20
N SER A 36 11.03 13.15 1.59
CA SER A 36 10.52 13.56 2.91
C SER A 36 9.01 13.33 3.09
N PHE A 37 8.26 13.14 2.00
CA PHE A 37 6.82 12.85 2.05
C PHE A 37 6.48 11.36 2.08
N ILE A 38 7.48 10.49 1.98
CA ILE A 38 7.25 9.06 1.94
C ILE A 38 6.70 8.58 3.28
N THR A 39 5.66 7.76 3.19
CA THR A 39 5.06 7.06 4.32
C THR A 39 5.11 5.55 4.07
N TYR A 40 4.80 4.75 5.09
CA TYR A 40 4.69 3.30 4.91
C TYR A 40 3.62 2.90 3.87
N PHE A 41 2.62 3.76 3.58
CA PHE A 41 1.61 3.49 2.56
C PHE A 41 2.18 3.41 1.15
N ASP A 42 3.28 4.12 0.86
CA ASP A 42 3.94 4.07 -0.45
C ASP A 42 4.58 2.71 -0.73
N PHE A 43 4.81 1.93 0.33
CA PHE A 43 5.38 0.59 0.28
C PHE A 43 4.32 -0.51 0.39
N PHE A 44 3.04 -0.17 0.49
CA PHE A 44 1.99 -1.17 0.51
C PHE A 44 1.87 -1.80 -0.88
N SER A 45 1.78 -3.13 -0.90
CA SER A 45 1.29 -3.83 -2.08
C SER A 45 -0.11 -3.32 -2.46
N PHE A 46 -0.50 -3.53 -3.71
CA PHE A 46 -1.82 -3.14 -4.19
C PHE A 46 -2.94 -3.64 -3.27
N ASP A 47 -2.86 -4.91 -2.85
CA ASP A 47 -3.86 -5.54 -2.00
C ASP A 47 -3.83 -5.04 -0.56
N ALA A 48 -2.65 -4.82 0.03
CA ALA A 48 -2.52 -4.20 1.35
C ALA A 48 -3.11 -2.78 1.36
N PHE A 49 -2.88 -2.00 0.30
CA PHE A 49 -3.47 -0.68 0.14
C PHE A 49 -5.00 -0.75 -0.03
N LYS A 50 -5.49 -1.74 -0.77
CA LYS A 50 -6.94 -1.97 -0.90
C LYS A 50 -7.58 -2.33 0.43
N ILE A 51 -6.93 -3.17 1.25
CA ILE A 51 -7.38 -3.50 2.62
C ILE A 51 -7.54 -2.24 3.47
N THR A 52 -6.56 -1.33 3.46
CA THR A 52 -6.65 -0.10 4.27
C THR A 52 -7.68 0.89 3.76
N LYS A 53 -7.87 0.96 2.44
CA LYS A 53 -8.96 1.76 1.85
C LYS A 53 -10.32 1.19 2.24
N HIS A 54 -10.49 -0.12 2.14
CA HIS A 54 -11.74 -0.81 2.47
C HIS A 54 -12.04 -0.73 3.98
N SER A 55 -11.04 -0.80 4.85
CA SER A 55 -11.26 -0.64 6.30
C SER A 55 -11.74 0.76 6.67
N LYS A 56 -11.27 1.80 6.00
CA LYS A 56 -11.84 3.16 6.12
C LYS A 56 -13.30 3.22 5.66
N CYS A 57 -13.61 2.63 4.51
CA CYS A 57 -14.99 2.60 3.99
C CYS A 57 -15.92 1.82 4.94
N LEU A 58 -15.43 0.73 5.54
CA LEU A 58 -16.17 -0.05 6.51
C LEU A 58 -16.44 0.75 7.79
N ALA A 59 -15.42 1.42 8.34
CA ALA A 59 -15.59 2.31 9.48
C ALA A 59 -16.60 3.43 9.19
N GLN A 60 -16.52 4.03 8.00
CA GLN A 60 -17.47 5.04 7.53
C GLN A 60 -18.91 4.51 7.49
N SER A 61 -19.11 3.33 6.91
CA SER A 61 -20.43 2.71 6.78
C SER A 61 -21.07 2.39 8.14
N LEU A 62 -20.24 2.19 9.16
CA LEU A 62 -20.65 1.91 10.54
C LEU A 62 -20.68 3.17 11.43
N GLY A 63 -20.46 4.36 10.85
CA GLY A 63 -20.52 5.64 11.57
C GLY A 63 -19.31 5.94 12.47
N TYR A 64 -18.18 5.26 12.27
CA TYR A 64 -16.96 5.49 13.06
C TYR A 64 -16.08 6.58 12.44
N GLN A 65 -15.63 7.51 13.28
CA GLN A 65 -14.64 8.53 12.91
C GLN A 65 -13.20 7.98 12.91
N LYS A 66 -12.98 6.85 13.59
CA LYS A 66 -11.68 6.20 13.73
C LYS A 66 -11.73 4.74 13.32
N VAL A 67 -10.77 4.32 12.52
CA VAL A 67 -10.60 2.91 12.13
C VAL A 67 -9.81 2.20 13.22
N ASN A 68 -10.45 1.25 13.89
CA ASN A 68 -9.79 0.33 14.83
C ASN A 68 -9.23 -0.90 14.10
N SER A 69 -8.37 -1.68 14.77
CA SER A 69 -7.69 -2.81 14.14
C SER A 69 -8.64 -3.93 13.70
N ASP A 70 -9.80 -4.09 14.35
CA ASP A 70 -10.80 -5.08 13.96
C ASP A 70 -11.45 -4.80 12.58
N PHE A 71 -11.52 -3.53 12.16
CA PHE A 71 -11.95 -3.15 10.81
C PHE A 71 -11.00 -3.61 9.70
N LEU A 72 -9.74 -3.93 10.02
CA LEU A 72 -8.78 -4.43 9.04
C LEU A 72 -9.07 -5.88 8.64
N LEU A 73 -9.75 -6.66 9.49
CA LEU A 73 -9.91 -8.10 9.29
C LEU A 73 -10.89 -8.46 8.17
N LEU A 74 -12.02 -7.78 8.06
CA LEU A 74 -13.03 -8.10 7.05
C LEU A 74 -12.49 -7.88 5.61
N PRO A 75 -11.79 -6.78 5.30
CA PRO A 75 -11.21 -6.57 3.97
C PRO A 75 -10.27 -7.68 3.49
N PHE A 76 -9.52 -8.36 4.37
CA PHE A 76 -8.69 -9.51 3.97
C PHE A 76 -9.51 -10.64 3.34
N LEU A 77 -10.75 -10.81 3.79
CA LEU A 77 -11.63 -11.84 3.28
C LEU A 77 -12.37 -11.41 2.01
N GLU A 78 -12.39 -10.12 1.68
CA GLU A 78 -13.05 -9.58 0.49
C GLU A 78 -12.14 -9.56 -0.74
N LEU A 79 -10.83 -9.70 -0.54
CA LEU A 79 -9.88 -9.79 -1.64
C LEU A 79 -10.01 -11.15 -2.35
N ASP A 80 -9.73 -11.15 -3.65
CA ASP A 80 -9.53 -12.38 -4.40
C ASP A 80 -8.05 -12.78 -4.23
N SER A 81 -7.77 -13.49 -3.15
CA SER A 81 -6.41 -13.88 -2.77
C SER A 81 -6.39 -15.29 -2.20
N GLU A 82 -5.30 -16.01 -2.40
CA GLU A 82 -5.09 -17.31 -1.76
C GLU A 82 -5.03 -17.20 -0.22
N LEU A 83 -4.67 -16.02 0.32
CA LEU A 83 -4.78 -15.75 1.75
C LEU A 83 -6.22 -15.90 2.23
N THR A 84 -7.20 -15.45 1.45
CA THR A 84 -8.63 -15.59 1.77
C THR A 84 -9.02 -17.06 1.92
N SER A 85 -8.64 -17.93 0.97
CA SER A 85 -8.90 -19.37 1.09
C SER A 85 -8.25 -19.98 2.34
N LEU A 86 -7.03 -19.58 2.66
CA LEU A 86 -6.30 -20.05 3.84
C LEU A 86 -7.01 -19.64 5.14
N LEU A 87 -7.57 -18.42 5.19
CA LEU A 87 -8.31 -17.94 6.34
C LEU A 87 -9.67 -18.65 6.48
N GLU A 88 -10.38 -18.86 5.37
CA GLU A 88 -11.65 -19.57 5.37
C GLU A 88 -11.50 -21.03 5.84
N ASP A 89 -10.46 -21.73 5.40
CA ASP A 89 -10.09 -23.09 5.86
C ASP A 89 -9.87 -23.15 7.39
N SER A 90 -9.46 -22.03 7.99
CA SER A 90 -9.18 -21.92 9.41
C SER A 90 -10.36 -21.39 10.26
N ASN A 91 -11.58 -21.42 9.72
CA ASN A 91 -12.80 -20.87 10.35
C ASN A 91 -12.83 -19.33 10.52
N LEU A 92 -11.86 -18.60 9.98
CA LEU A 92 -11.91 -17.14 9.85
C LEU A 92 -12.77 -16.77 8.64
N THR A 93 -14.07 -17.00 8.74
CA THR A 93 -15.02 -16.75 7.66
C THR A 93 -15.62 -15.35 7.72
N ARG A 94 -16.07 -14.85 6.56
CA ARG A 94 -16.73 -13.54 6.44
C ARG A 94 -17.90 -13.40 7.41
N SER A 95 -18.72 -14.44 7.52
CA SER A 95 -19.89 -14.46 8.41
C SER A 95 -19.50 -14.31 9.87
N ASN A 96 -18.41 -14.93 10.29
CA ASN A 96 -17.94 -14.89 11.66
C ASN A 96 -17.50 -13.47 12.02
N ILE A 97 -16.65 -12.86 11.19
CA ILE A 97 -16.11 -11.51 11.42
C ILE A 97 -17.22 -10.45 11.33
N LYS A 98 -18.09 -10.52 10.30
CA LYS A 98 -19.26 -9.63 10.17
C LYS A 98 -20.10 -9.69 11.45
N LYS A 99 -20.48 -10.89 11.93
CA LYS A 99 -21.26 -11.02 13.18
C LYS A 99 -20.63 -10.28 14.33
N THR A 100 -19.32 -10.42 14.58
CA THR A 100 -18.70 -9.74 15.74
C THR A 100 -18.58 -8.24 15.57
N LEU A 101 -18.30 -7.76 14.36
CA LEU A 101 -18.29 -6.31 14.07
C LEU A 101 -19.70 -5.72 14.27
N PHE A 102 -20.74 -6.33 13.69
CA PHE A 102 -22.12 -5.82 13.82
C PHE A 102 -22.72 -6.02 15.23
N LEU A 103 -22.37 -7.10 15.94
CA LEU A 103 -22.86 -7.33 17.32
C LEU A 103 -22.28 -6.34 18.33
N LYS A 104 -21.04 -5.88 18.14
CA LYS A 104 -20.49 -4.78 18.94
C LYS A 104 -21.22 -3.45 18.70
N ASN A 105 -21.94 -3.32 17.58
CA ASN A 105 -22.37 -2.04 17.01
C ASN A 105 -23.88 -1.79 17.12
N GLN A 106 -24.61 -2.45 18.01
CA GLN A 106 -26.06 -2.25 18.17
C GLN A 106 -26.48 -0.86 18.70
N ASN A 107 -25.59 0.15 18.75
CA ASN A 107 -25.82 1.42 19.44
C ASN A 107 -25.56 2.74 18.66
N PRO A 108 -25.60 2.78 17.31
CA PRO A 108 -26.11 4.00 16.66
C PRO A 108 -27.34 3.70 15.80
N PRO A 109 -28.24 4.69 15.61
CA PRO A 109 -29.44 4.52 14.79
C PRO A 109 -29.02 4.24 13.35
N LEU A 110 -29.40 3.06 12.86
CA LEU A 110 -28.98 2.56 11.57
C LEU A 110 -29.35 3.56 10.45
N SER A 111 -28.35 4.00 9.70
CA SER A 111 -28.58 4.86 8.53
C SER A 111 -29.19 4.04 7.40
N ILE A 112 -29.92 4.69 6.49
CA ILE A 112 -30.66 4.07 5.38
C ILE A 112 -29.79 3.13 4.52
N GLY A 113 -28.47 3.30 4.51
CA GLY A 113 -27.51 2.43 3.81
C GLY A 113 -27.38 1.00 4.38
N GLU A 114 -27.66 0.80 5.67
CA GLU A 114 -27.48 -0.51 6.33
C GLU A 114 -28.61 -1.50 6.03
N LYS A 115 -29.79 -1.00 5.66
CA LYS A 115 -30.88 -1.85 5.14
C LYS A 115 -30.57 -2.43 3.76
N ILE A 116 -29.68 -1.77 3.01
CA ILE A 116 -29.29 -2.17 1.65
C ILE A 116 -28.19 -3.23 1.72
N LEU A 117 -27.17 -3.05 2.56
CA LEU A 117 -26.07 -4.01 2.72
C LEU A 117 -26.55 -5.39 3.22
N ASN A 118 -27.52 -5.44 4.13
CA ASN A 118 -28.02 -6.70 4.68
C ASN A 118 -28.96 -7.48 3.73
N LYS A 119 -29.37 -6.89 2.59
CA LYS A 119 -30.27 -7.51 1.61
C LYS A 119 -29.62 -7.86 0.28
N LEU A 120 -28.35 -7.49 0.06
CA LEU A 120 -27.69 -7.69 -1.23
C LEU A 120 -27.13 -9.11 -1.36
N PRO A 121 -27.51 -9.87 -2.42
CA PRO A 121 -26.98 -11.20 -2.66
C PRO A 121 -25.48 -11.15 -2.97
N ARG A 122 -24.80 -12.26 -2.64
CA ARG A 122 -23.34 -12.51 -2.65
C ARG A 122 -22.58 -12.08 -3.92
N PHE A 123 -23.26 -11.85 -5.03
CA PHE A 123 -22.65 -11.48 -6.31
C PHE A 123 -22.45 -9.97 -6.50
N VAL A 124 -23.03 -9.14 -5.63
CA VAL A 124 -23.03 -7.67 -5.81
C VAL A 124 -22.04 -6.96 -4.86
N GLU A 125 -21.64 -7.60 -3.75
CA GLU A 125 -20.68 -7.02 -2.78
C GLU A 125 -19.28 -6.80 -3.37
N SER A 126 -18.82 -7.60 -4.35
CA SER A 126 -17.51 -7.44 -4.97
C SER A 126 -17.40 -6.24 -5.93
N TYR A 127 -18.55 -5.71 -6.40
CA TYR A 127 -18.60 -4.61 -7.36
C TYR A 127 -19.21 -3.30 -6.83
N PHE A 128 -19.79 -3.28 -5.61
CA PHE A 128 -20.51 -2.09 -5.10
C PHE A 128 -19.76 -1.21 -4.07
N LEU A 129 -18.67 -1.68 -3.45
CA LEU A 129 -17.78 -0.80 -2.67
C LEU A 129 -16.75 0.05 -3.45
N PRO A 130 -16.47 -0.10 -4.77
CA PRO A 130 -15.38 0.64 -5.41
C PRO A 130 -15.68 2.12 -5.66
N LYS A 131 -16.90 2.61 -5.41
CA LYS A 131 -17.29 4.02 -5.68
C LYS A 131 -17.42 4.93 -4.46
N ILE A 132 -17.46 4.39 -3.24
CA ILE A 132 -17.49 5.24 -2.05
C ILE A 132 -16.03 5.62 -1.75
N LEU A 133 -15.69 6.88 -2.02
CA LEU A 133 -14.42 7.42 -1.60
C LEU A 133 -14.43 7.56 -0.07
N PRO A 134 -13.42 7.04 0.63
CA PRO A 134 -13.35 7.17 2.07
C PRO A 134 -13.31 8.66 2.43
N ASP A 135 -14.14 9.07 3.39
CA ASP A 135 -14.09 10.44 3.91
C ASP A 135 -12.69 10.72 4.48
N PRO A 136 -12.00 11.79 4.02
CA PRO A 136 -10.69 12.17 4.55
C PRO A 136 -10.70 12.48 6.06
N SER A 137 -11.86 12.78 6.65
CA SER A 137 -12.01 13.01 8.09
C SER A 137 -11.76 11.74 8.93
N ILE A 138 -11.93 10.56 8.33
CA ILE A 138 -11.77 9.27 9.02
C ILE A 138 -10.29 8.95 9.15
N SER A 139 -9.83 8.91 10.40
CA SER A 139 -8.43 8.66 10.76
C SER A 139 -8.23 7.22 11.24
N PHE A 140 -7.02 6.70 11.09
CA PHE A 140 -6.65 5.44 11.72
C PHE A 140 -6.45 5.66 13.22
N SER A 141 -6.86 4.70 14.06
CA SER A 141 -6.55 4.75 15.49
C SER A 141 -5.04 4.65 15.71
N HIS A 142 -4.57 5.09 16.88
CA HIS A 142 -3.14 4.99 17.23
C HIS A 142 -2.64 3.52 17.17
N GLU A 143 -3.45 2.59 17.65
CA GLU A 143 -3.19 1.14 17.55
C GLU A 143 -2.96 0.69 16.11
N VAL A 144 -3.78 1.15 15.16
CA VAL A 144 -3.63 0.78 13.74
C VAL A 144 -2.36 1.37 13.13
N ASN A 145 -2.00 2.61 13.47
CA ASN A 145 -0.75 3.20 12.99
C ASN A 145 0.47 2.43 13.51
N LEU A 146 0.48 2.03 14.79
CA LEU A 146 1.55 1.18 15.35
C LEU A 146 1.63 -0.18 14.64
N LEU A 147 0.49 -0.77 14.26
CA LEU A 147 0.45 -2.01 13.48
C LEU A 147 1.06 -1.83 12.09
N PHE A 148 0.82 -0.70 11.42
CA PHE A 148 1.41 -0.40 10.12
C PHE A 148 2.92 -0.14 10.21
N GLU A 149 3.38 0.59 11.22
CA GLU A 149 4.81 0.80 11.49
C GLU A 149 5.51 -0.54 11.76
N LYS A 150 4.91 -1.40 12.58
CA LYS A 150 5.45 -2.73 12.84
C LYS A 150 5.44 -3.63 11.60
N ALA A 151 4.43 -3.50 10.74
CA ALA A 151 4.40 -4.22 9.47
C ALA A 151 5.52 -3.77 8.53
N ALA A 152 5.84 -2.47 8.52
CA ALA A 152 6.97 -1.92 7.80
C ALA A 152 8.31 -2.42 8.35
N GLU A 153 8.48 -2.44 9.67
CA GLU A 153 9.65 -3.00 10.34
C GLU A 153 9.82 -4.49 9.98
N ASN A 154 8.74 -5.28 10.07
CA ASN A 154 8.74 -6.69 9.70
C ASN A 154 9.12 -6.91 8.23
N ALA A 155 8.56 -6.11 7.30
CA ALA A 155 8.91 -6.20 5.89
C ALA A 155 10.43 -6.03 5.67
N LEU A 156 11.01 -4.98 6.26
CA LEU A 156 12.41 -4.64 6.09
C LEU A 156 13.36 -5.58 6.84
N MET A 157 13.15 -5.75 8.14
CA MET A 157 14.10 -6.43 9.03
C MET A 157 14.00 -7.95 8.95
N ARG A 158 12.76 -8.47 8.93
CA ARG A 158 12.52 -9.91 8.99
C ARG A 158 12.41 -10.54 7.61
N PHE A 159 11.61 -9.96 6.73
CA PHE A 159 11.33 -10.52 5.41
C PHE A 159 12.27 -10.00 4.32
N LYS A 160 13.07 -8.96 4.62
CA LYS A 160 14.05 -8.38 3.72
C LYS A 160 13.45 -7.94 2.37
N THR A 161 12.22 -7.41 2.42
CA THR A 161 11.48 -6.85 1.29
C THR A 161 11.11 -5.40 1.58
N PRO A 162 11.17 -4.50 0.60
CA PRO A 162 10.69 -3.14 0.76
C PRO A 162 9.15 -3.05 0.71
N ILE A 163 8.45 -4.12 0.30
CA ILE A 163 6.99 -4.11 0.13
C ILE A 163 6.27 -4.77 1.30
N ILE A 164 5.26 -4.06 1.81
CA ILE A 164 4.32 -4.55 2.82
C ILE A 164 3.16 -5.24 2.09
N SER A 165 3.24 -6.56 1.97
CA SER A 165 2.18 -7.37 1.36
C SER A 165 0.99 -7.56 2.29
N ALA A 166 -0.15 -8.01 1.75
CA ALA A 166 -1.29 -8.42 2.56
C ALA A 166 -0.88 -9.51 3.57
N ASP A 167 -0.07 -10.49 3.15
CA ASP A 167 0.48 -11.52 4.02
C ASP A 167 1.31 -10.95 5.20
N ILE A 168 2.19 -9.97 4.94
CA ILE A 168 3.01 -9.31 5.98
C ILE A 168 2.14 -8.50 6.94
N LEU A 169 1.13 -7.80 6.41
CA LEU A 169 0.19 -7.06 7.23
C LEU A 169 -0.60 -8.02 8.12
N PHE A 170 -1.11 -9.12 7.58
CA PHE A 170 -1.90 -10.09 8.33
C PHE A 170 -1.06 -10.80 9.41
N ILE A 171 0.17 -11.22 9.09
CA ILE A 171 1.03 -11.86 10.11
C ILE A 171 1.36 -10.88 11.24
N THR A 172 1.49 -9.59 10.94
CA THR A 172 1.69 -8.55 11.96
C THR A 172 0.46 -8.42 12.87
N LEU A 173 -0.75 -8.43 12.30
CA LEU A 173 -2.01 -8.44 13.08
C LEU A 173 -2.12 -9.68 13.99
N MET A 174 -1.72 -10.85 13.48
CA MET A 174 -1.70 -12.07 14.27
C MET A 174 -0.69 -11.96 15.43
N GLU A 175 0.55 -11.58 15.15
CA GLU A 175 1.61 -11.54 16.16
C GLU A 175 1.33 -10.52 17.27
N GLU A 176 0.62 -9.43 16.97
CA GLU A 176 0.12 -8.46 17.94
C GLU A 176 -1.15 -8.93 18.68
N LYS A 177 -0.99 -9.93 19.54
CA LYS A 177 -2.09 -10.57 20.30
C LYS A 177 -2.91 -9.61 21.17
N ASN A 178 -2.33 -8.49 21.61
CA ASN A 178 -3.01 -7.53 22.47
C ASN A 178 -3.95 -6.58 21.71
N SER A 179 -3.81 -6.52 20.38
CA SER A 179 -4.65 -5.71 19.50
C SER A 179 -6.09 -6.25 19.43
N ASN A 180 -7.06 -5.41 19.06
CA ASN A 180 -8.45 -5.85 18.87
C ASN A 180 -8.54 -6.90 17.75
N ALA A 181 -7.79 -6.71 16.66
CA ALA A 181 -7.64 -7.68 15.59
C ALA A 181 -7.06 -9.02 16.10
N GLY A 182 -5.94 -8.98 16.82
CA GLY A 182 -5.27 -10.17 17.34
C GLY A 182 -6.14 -10.97 18.30
N LYS A 183 -6.87 -10.30 19.20
CA LYS A 183 -7.86 -10.92 20.09
C LYS A 183 -8.98 -11.60 19.31
N LEU A 184 -9.48 -10.97 18.25
CA LEU A 184 -10.51 -11.57 17.38
C LEU A 184 -9.97 -12.77 16.62
N ILE A 185 -8.78 -12.68 16.05
CA ILE A 185 -8.15 -13.82 15.36
C ILE A 185 -8.00 -15.00 16.32
N LEU A 186 -7.45 -14.78 17.52
CA LEU A 186 -7.34 -15.81 18.56
C LEU A 186 -8.69 -16.42 18.96
N LYS A 187 -9.75 -15.60 19.04
CA LYS A 187 -11.10 -16.07 19.39
C LYS A 187 -11.66 -17.06 18.37
N TYR A 188 -11.35 -16.88 17.08
CA TYR A 188 -11.82 -17.78 16.02
C TYR A 188 -10.91 -18.97 15.80
N LEU A 189 -9.60 -18.80 16.01
CA LEU A 189 -8.62 -19.88 16.02
C LEU A 189 -8.62 -20.58 17.37
N ARG A 190 -9.70 -21.35 17.63
CA ARG A 190 -9.92 -22.05 18.91
C ARG A 190 -8.80 -23.03 19.23
N ASN A 191 -8.16 -23.61 18.22
CA ASN A 191 -7.04 -24.53 18.38
C ASN A 191 -5.70 -23.77 18.22
N PRO A 192 -4.78 -23.84 19.20
CA PRO A 192 -3.45 -23.25 19.06
C PRO A 192 -2.68 -23.84 17.87
N LEU A 193 -2.94 -25.08 17.45
CA LEU A 193 -2.30 -25.66 16.27
C LEU A 193 -2.66 -24.90 14.98
N ASP A 194 -3.92 -24.48 14.83
CA ASP A 194 -4.37 -23.73 13.66
C ASP A 194 -3.62 -22.41 13.53
N TRP A 195 -3.35 -21.76 14.67
CA TRP A 195 -2.51 -20.56 14.73
C TRP A 195 -1.12 -20.80 14.13
N TYR A 196 -0.44 -21.86 14.54
CA TYR A 196 0.88 -22.20 14.03
C TYR A 196 0.85 -22.61 12.56
N LEU A 197 -0.18 -23.34 12.13
CA LEU A 197 -0.33 -23.78 10.74
C LEU A 197 -0.56 -22.61 9.79
N ILE A 198 -1.47 -21.69 10.12
CA ILE A 198 -1.71 -20.46 9.36
C ILE A 198 -0.44 -19.64 9.29
N ARG A 199 0.19 -19.38 10.44
CA ARG A 199 1.45 -18.63 10.51
C ARG A 199 2.51 -19.26 9.61
N TYR A 200 2.71 -20.57 9.68
CA TYR A 200 3.67 -21.28 8.83
C TYR A 200 3.34 -21.12 7.33
N LYS A 201 2.07 -21.34 6.94
CA LYS A 201 1.65 -21.21 5.54
C LYS A 201 1.87 -19.79 5.03
N ILE A 202 1.53 -18.75 5.81
CA ILE A 202 1.77 -17.35 5.45
C ILE A 202 3.26 -17.05 5.33
N LEU A 203 4.09 -17.49 6.29
CA LEU A 203 5.54 -17.30 6.21
C LEU A 203 6.15 -17.97 4.97
N LYS A 204 5.67 -19.17 4.63
CA LYS A 204 6.09 -19.89 3.42
C LYS A 204 5.73 -19.11 2.16
N ARG A 205 4.53 -18.51 2.09
CA ARG A 205 4.11 -17.66 0.97
C ARG A 205 5.01 -16.45 0.81
N ILE A 206 5.20 -15.68 1.88
CA ILE A 206 6.07 -14.48 1.88
C ILE A 206 7.46 -14.86 1.37
N HIS A 207 8.04 -15.93 1.91
CA HIS A 207 9.36 -16.39 1.49
C HIS A 207 9.41 -16.82 0.03
N SER A 208 8.38 -17.55 -0.45
CA SER A 208 8.31 -17.99 -1.84
C SER A 208 8.24 -16.82 -2.83
N GLN A 209 7.44 -15.79 -2.53
CA GLN A 209 7.33 -14.60 -3.38
C GLN A 209 8.65 -13.83 -3.44
N GLU A 210 9.32 -13.68 -2.29
CA GLU A 210 10.61 -13.00 -2.23
C GLU A 210 11.69 -13.78 -2.99
N LEU A 211 11.70 -15.11 -2.87
CA LEU A 211 12.62 -15.99 -3.59
C LEU A 211 12.40 -15.92 -5.11
N VAL A 212 11.14 -15.85 -5.56
CA VAL A 212 10.80 -15.67 -6.98
C VAL A 212 11.42 -14.37 -7.52
N ILE A 213 11.28 -13.25 -6.82
CA ILE A 213 11.88 -11.98 -7.26
C ILE A 213 13.41 -12.08 -7.31
N ARG A 214 14.02 -12.61 -6.25
CA ARG A 214 15.49 -12.71 -6.16
C ARG A 214 16.11 -13.60 -7.22
N ASN A 215 15.44 -14.68 -7.58
CA ASN A 215 15.99 -15.70 -8.48
C ASN A 215 15.59 -15.49 -9.94
N LYS A 216 14.36 -15.04 -10.22
CA LYS A 216 13.87 -14.88 -11.60
C LYS A 216 14.17 -13.50 -12.19
N VAL A 217 14.31 -12.46 -11.36
CA VAL A 217 14.51 -11.09 -11.83
C VAL A 217 15.98 -10.71 -11.71
N VAL A 218 16.53 -10.02 -12.72
CA VAL A 218 17.90 -9.51 -12.66
C VAL A 218 18.02 -8.46 -11.55
N LYS A 219 19.14 -8.46 -10.82
CA LYS A 219 19.34 -7.62 -9.62
C LYS A 219 19.10 -6.13 -9.85
N ASN A 220 19.47 -5.62 -11.02
CA ASN A 220 19.23 -4.22 -11.40
C ASN A 220 17.77 -3.91 -11.77
N GLU A 221 16.87 -4.89 -11.75
CA GLU A 221 15.44 -4.73 -12.01
C GLU A 221 14.57 -5.08 -10.80
N HIS A 222 15.17 -5.55 -9.69
CA HIS A 222 14.46 -5.89 -8.45
C HIS A 222 13.56 -4.74 -7.97
N TYR A 223 14.05 -3.50 -8.00
CA TYR A 223 13.25 -2.36 -7.60
C TYR A 223 11.99 -2.16 -8.47
N PHE A 224 12.05 -2.46 -9.77
CA PHE A 224 10.88 -2.41 -10.64
C PHE A 224 9.92 -3.56 -10.35
N ALA A 225 10.41 -4.73 -9.95
CA ALA A 225 9.56 -5.83 -9.51
C ALA A 225 8.76 -5.44 -8.25
N TYR A 226 9.42 -4.83 -7.27
CA TYR A 226 8.77 -4.35 -6.06
C TYR A 226 7.78 -3.20 -6.35
N LEU A 227 8.15 -2.24 -7.19
CA LEU A 227 7.24 -1.19 -7.64
C LEU A 227 6.04 -1.77 -8.39
N LEU A 228 6.21 -2.83 -9.18
CA LEU A 228 5.11 -3.49 -9.87
C LEU A 228 4.12 -4.08 -8.85
N LYS A 229 4.58 -4.66 -7.73
CA LYS A 229 3.71 -5.17 -6.65
C LYS A 229 2.84 -4.11 -5.99
N THR A 230 3.20 -2.82 -6.05
CA THR A 230 2.34 -1.74 -5.55
C THR A 230 1.22 -1.37 -6.53
N GLN A 231 1.34 -1.78 -7.80
CA GLN A 231 0.46 -1.38 -8.89
C GLN A 231 -0.52 -2.46 -9.33
N ILE A 232 -0.20 -3.74 -9.13
CA ILE A 232 -1.05 -4.86 -9.56
C ILE A 232 -1.42 -5.77 -8.38
N PRO A 233 -2.60 -6.41 -8.41
CA PRO A 233 -3.00 -7.43 -7.43
C PRO A 233 -1.99 -8.57 -7.31
N GLU A 234 -1.92 -9.18 -6.13
CA GLU A 234 -1.00 -10.29 -5.84
C GLU A 234 -1.27 -11.49 -6.74
N ILE A 235 -2.54 -11.78 -7.05
CA ILE A 235 -2.92 -12.87 -7.95
C ILE A 235 -2.40 -12.66 -9.38
N GLU A 236 -2.39 -11.41 -9.87
CA GLU A 236 -1.84 -11.08 -11.19
C GLU A 236 -0.32 -11.20 -11.19
N PHE A 237 0.33 -10.74 -10.11
CA PHE A 237 1.78 -10.89 -9.93
C PHE A 237 2.22 -12.36 -9.87
N ASN A 238 1.46 -13.20 -9.15
CA ASN A 238 1.72 -14.64 -9.06
C ASN A 238 1.54 -15.30 -10.43
N ARG A 239 0.49 -14.94 -11.19
CA ARG A 239 0.29 -15.44 -12.58
C ARG A 239 1.46 -15.08 -13.50
N LEU A 240 2.03 -13.88 -13.39
CA LEU A 240 3.23 -13.52 -14.16
C LEU A 240 4.42 -14.41 -13.80
N SER A 241 4.54 -14.75 -12.52
CA SER A 241 5.62 -15.58 -11.97
C SER A 241 5.49 -17.05 -12.36
N GLU A 242 4.27 -17.59 -12.33
CA GLU A 242 3.92 -18.97 -12.67
C GLU A 242 4.06 -19.23 -14.17
N ASN A 243 3.63 -18.29 -15.01
CA ASN A 243 3.74 -18.39 -16.47
C ASN A 243 5.13 -18.03 -17.02
N GLU A 244 6.13 -17.83 -16.15
CA GLU A 244 7.52 -17.50 -16.53
C GLU A 244 7.66 -16.25 -17.43
N ILE A 245 6.77 -15.26 -17.26
CA ILE A 245 6.76 -14.00 -18.02
C ILE A 245 6.98 -12.76 -17.12
N LEU A 246 7.40 -12.97 -15.87
CA LEU A 246 7.58 -11.91 -14.88
C LEU A 246 8.63 -10.88 -15.31
N ASP A 247 9.75 -11.33 -15.85
CA ASP A 247 10.83 -10.51 -16.39
C ASP A 247 10.35 -9.59 -17.53
N LEU A 248 9.58 -10.13 -18.48
CA LEU A 248 8.96 -9.37 -19.56
C LEU A 248 7.95 -8.35 -19.02
N GLY A 249 7.15 -8.75 -18.03
CA GLY A 249 6.22 -7.85 -17.34
C GLY A 249 6.93 -6.68 -16.67
N ILE A 250 8.05 -6.94 -15.98
CA ILE A 250 8.88 -5.92 -15.35
C ILE A 250 9.53 -5.02 -16.38
N LEU A 251 10.06 -5.56 -17.47
CA LEU A 251 10.66 -4.80 -18.57
C LEU A 251 9.64 -3.84 -19.20
N TYR A 252 8.43 -4.33 -19.48
CA TYR A 252 7.34 -3.52 -20.00
C TYR A 252 6.95 -2.42 -19.01
N PHE A 253 6.79 -2.77 -17.72
CA PHE A 253 6.47 -1.81 -16.66
C PHE A 253 7.53 -0.72 -16.53
N ARG A 254 8.82 -1.08 -16.49
CA ARG A 254 9.94 -0.16 -16.49
C ARG A 254 9.84 0.83 -17.65
N ASN A 255 9.72 0.33 -18.87
CA ASN A 255 9.71 1.18 -20.06
C ASN A 255 8.49 2.13 -20.06
N LYS A 256 7.34 1.64 -19.60
CA LYS A 256 6.13 2.46 -19.42
C LYS A 256 6.34 3.54 -18.35
N LEU A 257 6.97 3.20 -17.22
CA LEU A 257 7.26 4.14 -16.13
C LEU A 257 8.26 5.21 -16.58
N LEU A 258 9.36 4.82 -17.22
CA LEU A 258 10.35 5.75 -17.77
C LEU A 258 9.70 6.72 -18.77
N ARG A 259 8.85 6.23 -19.68
CA ARG A 259 8.10 7.09 -20.63
C ARG A 259 7.16 8.07 -19.92
N LYS A 260 6.58 7.68 -18.78
CA LYS A 260 5.75 8.59 -17.98
C LYS A 260 6.61 9.63 -17.28
N VAL A 261 7.68 9.21 -16.60
CA VAL A 261 8.58 10.10 -15.84
C VAL A 261 9.23 11.14 -16.74
N LEU A 262 9.67 10.76 -17.95
CA LEU A 262 10.24 11.69 -18.93
C LEU A 262 9.27 12.80 -19.39
N LYS A 263 7.95 12.64 -19.16
CA LYS A 263 6.93 13.63 -19.50
C LYS A 263 6.53 14.51 -18.30
N ILE A 264 7.00 14.21 -17.10
CA ILE A 264 6.62 14.95 -15.89
C ILE A 264 7.48 16.21 -15.77
N ASP A 265 6.83 17.37 -15.67
CA ASP A 265 7.48 18.62 -15.29
C ASP A 265 7.58 18.71 -13.75
N LEU A 266 8.67 18.15 -13.21
CA LEU A 266 8.90 18.09 -11.77
C LEU A 266 8.96 19.49 -11.11
N PRO A 267 9.67 20.49 -11.68
CA PRO A 267 9.65 21.86 -11.16
C PRO A 267 8.24 22.44 -11.01
N GLU A 268 7.36 22.21 -11.99
CA GLU A 268 6.00 22.73 -11.92
C GLU A 268 5.18 22.05 -10.80
N LEU A 269 5.33 20.74 -10.62
CA LEU A 269 4.66 20.03 -9.53
C LEU A 269 5.09 20.53 -8.15
N ILE A 270 6.41 20.71 -7.93
CA ILE A 270 6.94 21.23 -6.68
C ILE A 270 6.44 22.66 -6.45
N ARG A 271 6.43 23.50 -7.49
CA ARG A 271 5.91 24.87 -7.41
C ARG A 271 4.44 24.88 -6.98
N LEU A 272 3.61 24.03 -7.57
CA LEU A 272 2.20 23.90 -7.21
C LEU A 272 2.01 23.47 -5.75
N GLU A 273 2.84 22.56 -5.26
CA GLU A 273 2.80 22.07 -3.88
C GLU A 273 3.24 23.14 -2.87
N VAL A 274 4.38 23.80 -3.12
CA VAL A 274 4.88 24.92 -2.30
C VAL A 274 3.82 26.02 -2.22
N ASN A 275 3.18 26.36 -3.35
CA ASN A 275 2.11 27.34 -3.38
C ASN A 275 0.87 26.91 -2.57
N LYS A 276 0.51 25.63 -2.57
CA LYS A 276 -0.56 25.10 -1.71
C LYS A 276 -0.19 25.24 -0.23
N SER A 277 1.05 24.89 0.14
CA SER A 277 1.54 25.01 1.51
C SER A 277 1.51 26.47 2.02
N ILE A 278 1.99 27.41 1.21
CA ILE A 278 1.97 28.86 1.52
C ILE A 278 0.53 29.38 1.67
N LYS A 279 -0.40 28.93 0.83
CA LYS A 279 -1.82 29.32 0.94
C LYS A 279 -2.49 28.80 2.23
N VAL A 280 -2.03 27.67 2.78
CA VAL A 280 -2.53 27.12 4.04
C VAL A 280 -1.97 27.88 5.24
N THR A 281 -0.69 28.28 5.23
CA THR A 281 -0.07 29.04 6.32
C THR A 281 -0.64 30.46 6.44
N ASN A 282 -0.93 31.14 5.32
CA ASN A 282 -1.50 32.50 5.33
C ASN A 282 -2.92 32.61 5.91
N LYS A 283 -3.63 31.48 6.12
CA LYS A 283 -4.95 31.47 6.78
C LYS A 283 -4.88 31.39 8.31
N ARG A 284 -3.70 31.19 8.90
CA ARG A 284 -3.55 31.18 10.36
C ARG A 284 -3.59 32.61 10.88
N LYS A 285 -4.66 32.96 11.61
CA LYS A 285 -4.66 34.17 12.46
C LYS A 285 -3.68 33.91 13.59
N TYR A 286 -2.51 34.51 13.53
CA TYR A 286 -1.65 34.64 14.70
C TYR A 286 -2.36 35.62 15.64
N SER A 287 -2.77 35.15 16.82
CA SER A 287 -3.18 36.05 17.91
C SER A 287 -1.93 36.81 18.35
N SER A 288 -1.90 38.10 18.04
CA SER A 288 -0.98 39.08 18.61
C SER A 288 -1.28 39.33 20.08
#